data_AF-A0A929HPS7-F1
#
_entry.id   AF-A0A929HPS7-F1
#
_cell.length_a   1.000
_cell.length_b   1.000
_cell.length_c   1.000
_cell.angle_alpha   90.00
_cell.angle_beta   90.00
_cell.angle_gamma   90.00
#
_symmetry.space_group_name_H-M   'P 1'
#
loop_
_entity.id
_entity.type
_entity.pdbx_description
1 polymer ?
#
loop_
_entity_poly.entity_id
_entity_poly.type
_entity_poly.pdbx_seq_one_letter_code
_entity_poly.pdbx_strand_id
1 'polypeptide(L)'
;MHTAKSAKALLNLQLGHSLLIESNEQGHIHSLSYQINPLQTINVNRIEDDFTIDINNKLVEKRVNFSSGQIHSSLFESGKQAGLSDALVMEMAGLFGWDVDFALDIRQGDRFSILYEEQFIDGKKYQTGTILAAEFTNQGKTFKAIRFTDKSGRTSYYTPKGFSMRKTFLRSPVDFRRISSRFGKRKHPILNRMRLHKGVDYAARRGTPIQSSGDGKVIFRGRKGGYGRVVIVQHGSRYQTLYAHMNGFKRGIRVGKHVKQGQTIGFVGSSGRATGPHLHYEFRVNGSHRNPLTVKLPNAAPIKTAYKDDFMAHAERLLSQLDTHKPTQIALNE
;
A
#
# COMPACT_ATOMS: atom_id res chain seq x y z
N MET A 1 28.72 24.47 -30.78
CA MET A 1 27.50 23.74 -30.37
C MET A 1 27.01 24.27 -29.03
N HIS A 2 26.09 25.24 -29.07
CA HIS A 2 25.39 25.69 -27.86
C HIS A 2 24.47 24.56 -27.40
N THR A 3 24.87 23.83 -26.35
CA THR A 3 24.00 22.80 -25.75
C THR A 3 22.93 23.51 -24.93
N ALA A 4 21.82 23.87 -25.60
CA ALA A 4 20.60 24.25 -24.90
C ALA A 4 20.28 23.18 -23.86
N LYS A 5 19.81 23.58 -22.67
CA LYS A 5 19.43 22.69 -21.56
C LYS A 5 18.49 21.55 -22.01
N SER A 6 17.73 21.80 -23.07
CA SER A 6 16.81 20.89 -23.78
C SER A 6 17.51 19.73 -24.51
N ALA A 7 18.75 19.92 -25.01
CA ALA A 7 19.50 18.89 -25.74
C ALA A 7 19.96 17.73 -24.83
N LYS A 8 19.99 17.93 -23.50
CA LYS A 8 20.31 16.85 -22.55
C LYS A 8 19.28 15.72 -22.54
N ALA A 9 18.05 15.99 -22.96
CA ALA A 9 17.01 14.96 -22.98
C ALA A 9 17.23 13.93 -24.12
N LEU A 10 17.99 14.31 -25.16
CA LEU A 10 18.46 13.39 -26.21
C LEU A 10 19.65 12.51 -25.77
N LEU A 11 20.29 12.82 -24.64
CA LEU A 11 21.39 12.01 -24.10
C LEU A 11 20.90 10.76 -23.33
N ASN A 12 19.59 10.64 -23.13
CA ASN A 12 18.95 9.54 -22.39
C ASN A 12 18.17 8.59 -23.32
N LEU A 13 18.70 8.30 -24.51
CA LEU A 13 18.15 7.26 -25.37
C LEU A 13 18.22 5.89 -24.66
N GLN A 14 17.09 5.21 -24.53
CA GLN A 14 17.01 3.87 -23.94
C GLN A 14 16.72 2.82 -25.00
N LEU A 15 17.15 1.58 -24.74
CA LEU A 15 16.84 0.44 -25.58
C LEU A 15 15.32 0.28 -25.71
N GLY A 16 14.83 0.18 -26.95
CA GLY A 16 13.40 0.05 -27.26
C GLY A 16 12.70 1.36 -27.64
N HIS A 17 13.38 2.51 -27.57
CA HIS A 17 12.83 3.76 -28.08
C HIS A 17 13.03 3.89 -29.59
N SER A 18 12.03 4.44 -30.28
CA SER A 18 12.09 4.73 -31.71
C SER A 18 12.40 6.21 -31.94
N LEU A 19 13.31 6.48 -32.88
CA LEU A 19 13.58 7.80 -33.43
C LEU A 19 13.02 7.85 -34.83
N LEU A 20 12.25 8.90 -35.11
CA LEU A 20 11.83 9.22 -36.46
C LEU A 20 12.69 10.38 -36.95
N ILE A 21 13.40 10.19 -38.06
CA ILE A 21 14.26 11.18 -38.67
C ILE A 21 13.74 11.42 -40.07
N GLU A 22 13.44 12.67 -40.39
CA GLU A 22 13.06 13.07 -41.73
C GLU A 22 14.21 13.86 -42.34
N SER A 23 14.57 13.50 -43.57
CA SER A 23 15.56 14.22 -44.36
C SER A 23 14.87 14.97 -45.49
N ASN A 24 15.46 16.09 -45.92
CA ASN A 24 15.02 16.79 -47.12
C ASN A 24 15.47 16.05 -48.40
N GLU A 25 15.05 16.54 -49.57
CA GLU A 25 15.38 15.94 -50.88
C GLU A 25 16.89 15.86 -51.18
N GLN A 26 17.71 16.64 -50.46
CA GLN A 26 19.17 16.64 -50.58
C GLN A 26 19.85 15.68 -49.60
N GLY A 27 19.08 14.95 -48.78
CA GLY A 27 19.57 14.00 -47.79
C GLY A 27 20.03 14.62 -46.47
N HIS A 28 19.82 15.92 -46.26
CA HIS A 28 20.10 16.58 -44.99
C HIS A 28 18.97 16.38 -43.99
N ILE A 29 19.30 16.14 -42.72
CA ILE A 29 18.29 15.99 -41.65
C ILE A 29 17.50 17.29 -41.54
N HIS A 30 16.18 17.17 -41.68
CA HIS A 30 15.23 18.26 -41.57
C HIS A 30 14.53 18.25 -40.21
N SER A 31 14.10 17.08 -39.74
CA SER A 31 13.44 16.93 -38.44
C SER A 31 13.89 15.64 -37.73
N LEU A 32 13.85 15.65 -36.40
CA LEU A 32 14.01 14.49 -35.55
C LEU A 32 12.92 14.51 -34.47
N SER A 33 12.14 13.44 -34.40
CA SER A 33 11.13 13.23 -33.37
C SER A 33 11.52 12.04 -32.49
N TYR A 34 11.54 12.27 -31.17
CA TYR A 34 11.90 11.27 -30.17
C TYR A 34 10.87 11.23 -29.04
N GLN A 35 10.18 10.10 -28.91
CA GLN A 35 9.24 9.88 -27.83
C GLN A 35 9.98 9.48 -26.54
N ILE A 36 10.07 10.39 -25.57
CA ILE A 36 10.73 10.13 -24.26
C ILE A 36 9.91 9.10 -23.49
N ASN A 37 8.59 9.28 -23.49
CA ASN A 37 7.61 8.42 -22.85
C ASN A 37 6.23 8.67 -23.50
N PRO A 38 5.17 7.93 -23.14
CA PRO A 38 3.85 8.11 -23.74
C PRO A 38 3.25 9.53 -23.63
N LEU A 39 3.73 10.35 -22.69
CA LEU A 39 3.27 11.71 -22.43
C LEU A 39 4.15 12.79 -23.06
N GLN A 40 5.37 12.47 -23.45
CA GLN A 40 6.37 13.47 -23.83
C GLN A 40 7.11 13.07 -25.09
N THR A 41 7.05 13.95 -26.09
CA THR A 41 7.81 13.83 -27.34
C THR A 41 8.69 15.05 -27.50
N ILE A 42 9.96 14.82 -27.83
CA ILE A 42 10.89 15.87 -28.25
C ILE A 42 10.84 15.95 -29.75
N ASN A 43 10.63 17.14 -30.27
CA ASN A 43 10.80 17.44 -31.68
C ASN A 43 11.98 18.38 -31.84
N VAL A 44 12.89 18.02 -32.73
CA VAL A 44 14.04 18.82 -33.13
C VAL A 44 13.82 19.18 -34.59
N ASN A 45 13.68 20.46 -34.88
CA ASN A 45 13.42 20.95 -36.23
C ASN A 45 14.58 21.81 -36.69
N ARG A 46 15.01 21.63 -37.94
CA ARG A 46 15.98 22.52 -38.56
C ARG A 46 15.27 23.79 -39.03
N ILE A 47 15.77 24.95 -38.62
CA ILE A 47 15.35 26.26 -39.10
C ILE A 47 16.60 26.93 -39.65
N GLU A 48 16.65 27.16 -40.96
CA GLU A 48 17.84 27.64 -41.68
C GLU A 48 19.07 26.75 -41.40
N ASP A 49 20.08 27.26 -40.70
CA ASP A 49 21.30 26.53 -40.33
C ASP A 49 21.37 26.10 -38.86
N ASP A 50 20.31 26.37 -38.09
CA ASP A 50 20.21 26.02 -36.68
C ASP A 50 19.12 24.97 -36.41
N PHE A 51 19.14 24.39 -35.20
CA PHE A 51 18.13 23.46 -34.72
C PHE A 51 17.39 24.03 -33.51
N THR A 52 16.06 23.97 -33.55
CA THR A 52 15.20 24.25 -32.41
C THR A 52 14.71 22.96 -31.77
N ILE A 53 14.46 22.99 -30.46
CA ILE A 53 14.00 21.84 -29.69
C ILE A 53 12.71 22.20 -28.95
N ASP A 54 11.64 21.48 -29.25
CA ASP A 54 10.35 21.60 -28.58
C ASP A 54 10.01 20.30 -27.85
N ILE A 55 9.49 20.43 -26.63
CA ILE A 55 8.99 19.28 -25.85
C ILE A 55 7.48 19.35 -25.81
N ASN A 56 6.85 18.50 -26.60
CA ASN A 56 5.41 18.36 -26.64
C ASN A 56 4.94 17.43 -25.52
N ASN A 57 4.13 17.99 -24.61
CA ASN A 57 3.48 17.24 -23.54
C ASN A 57 2.05 16.94 -23.95
N LYS A 58 1.69 15.66 -23.99
CA LYS A 58 0.31 15.23 -24.23
C LYS A 58 -0.52 15.45 -22.96
N LEU A 59 -1.72 15.98 -23.14
CA LEU A 59 -2.67 16.17 -22.05
C LEU A 59 -3.24 14.81 -21.62
N VAL A 60 -3.25 14.57 -20.32
CA VAL A 60 -3.89 13.40 -19.73
C VAL A 60 -5.32 13.75 -19.39
N GLU A 61 -6.25 13.14 -20.10
CA GLU A 61 -7.66 13.23 -19.77
C GLU A 61 -7.98 12.22 -18.67
N LYS A 62 -8.61 12.68 -17.58
CA LYS A 62 -9.07 11.84 -16.47
C LYS A 62 -10.55 11.59 -16.62
N ARG A 63 -10.94 10.33 -16.77
CA ARG A 63 -12.35 9.92 -16.84
C ARG A 63 -12.70 9.15 -15.58
N VAL A 64 -13.86 9.46 -15.00
CA VAL A 64 -14.41 8.69 -13.89
C VAL A 64 -15.24 7.55 -14.47
N ASN A 65 -14.91 6.33 -14.08
CA ASN A 65 -15.63 5.13 -14.47
C ASN A 65 -16.24 4.46 -13.25
N PHE A 66 -17.25 3.65 -13.52
CA PHE A 66 -17.96 2.85 -12.55
C PHE A 66 -17.87 1.38 -12.92
N SER A 67 -17.67 0.53 -11.92
CA SER A 67 -17.78 -0.91 -12.07
C SER A 67 -18.38 -1.51 -10.82
N SER A 68 -19.22 -2.51 -11.00
CA SER A 68 -19.83 -3.27 -9.91
C SER A 68 -19.85 -4.75 -10.26
N GLY A 69 -19.96 -5.58 -9.23
CA GLY A 69 -20.02 -7.02 -9.42
C GLY A 69 -20.55 -7.74 -8.20
N GLN A 70 -21.06 -8.93 -8.45
CA GLN A 70 -21.41 -9.90 -7.41
C GLN A 70 -20.27 -10.92 -7.29
N ILE A 71 -19.97 -11.32 -6.07
CA ILE A 71 -19.00 -12.37 -5.80
C ILE A 71 -19.61 -13.71 -6.17
N HIS A 72 -18.90 -14.44 -7.04
CA HIS A 72 -19.19 -15.83 -7.36
C HIS A 72 -18.18 -16.76 -6.69
N SER A 73 -16.88 -16.54 -6.94
CA SER A 73 -15.79 -17.38 -6.44
C SER A 73 -14.78 -16.62 -5.57
N SER A 74 -14.33 -15.45 -6.00
CA SER A 74 -13.42 -14.60 -5.25
C SER A 74 -13.53 -13.15 -5.69
N LEU A 75 -13.05 -12.23 -4.84
CA LEU A 75 -12.96 -10.81 -5.20
C LEU A 75 -12.13 -10.59 -6.47
N PHE A 76 -11.09 -11.39 -6.67
CA PHE A 76 -10.18 -11.20 -7.78
C PHE A 76 -10.82 -11.60 -9.11
N GLU A 77 -11.42 -12.78 -9.18
CA GLU A 77 -12.12 -13.25 -10.37
C GLU A 77 -13.33 -12.37 -10.70
N SER A 78 -14.22 -12.12 -9.73
CA SER A 78 -15.39 -11.26 -9.94
C SER A 78 -14.99 -9.82 -10.29
N GLY A 79 -13.89 -9.31 -9.73
CA GLY A 79 -13.34 -8.01 -10.09
C GLY A 79 -12.90 -7.94 -11.55
N LYS A 80 -12.15 -8.95 -12.04
CA LYS A 80 -11.73 -9.00 -13.44
C LYS A 80 -12.91 -9.16 -14.39
N GLN A 81 -13.91 -9.97 -14.04
CA GLN A 81 -15.15 -10.10 -14.81
C GLN A 81 -15.91 -8.78 -14.90
N ALA A 82 -15.88 -7.96 -13.86
CA ALA A 82 -16.44 -6.62 -13.84
C ALA A 82 -15.56 -5.57 -14.56
N GLY A 83 -14.51 -5.98 -15.29
CA GLY A 83 -13.63 -5.10 -16.05
C GLY A 83 -12.55 -4.37 -15.23
N LEU A 84 -12.36 -4.76 -13.95
CA LEU A 84 -11.35 -4.15 -13.10
C LEU A 84 -9.94 -4.65 -13.44
N SER A 85 -8.97 -3.76 -13.35
CA SER A 85 -7.56 -4.14 -13.39
C SER A 85 -7.13 -4.81 -12.09
N ASP A 86 -6.13 -5.69 -12.16
CA ASP A 86 -5.54 -6.35 -10.99
C ASP A 86 -5.14 -5.34 -9.89
N ALA A 87 -4.70 -4.13 -10.28
CA ALA A 87 -4.33 -3.06 -9.35
C ALA A 87 -5.53 -2.53 -8.56
N LEU A 88 -6.67 -2.27 -9.23
CA LEU A 88 -7.89 -1.79 -8.57
C LEU A 88 -8.48 -2.84 -7.64
N VAL A 89 -8.47 -4.11 -8.06
CA VAL A 89 -8.91 -5.23 -7.22
C VAL A 89 -8.07 -5.29 -5.94
N MET A 90 -6.75 -5.19 -6.07
CA MET A 90 -5.85 -5.21 -4.91
C MET A 90 -5.96 -3.95 -4.03
N GLU A 91 -6.21 -2.78 -4.63
CA GLU A 91 -6.49 -1.54 -3.90
C GLU A 91 -7.77 -1.69 -3.08
N MET A 92 -8.86 -2.15 -3.68
CA MET A 92 -10.13 -2.43 -3.00
C MET A 92 -9.95 -3.46 -1.87
N ALA A 93 -9.22 -4.55 -2.12
CA ALA A 93 -8.90 -5.53 -1.09
C ALA A 93 -8.12 -4.91 0.08
N GLY A 94 -7.25 -3.95 -0.20
CA GLY A 94 -6.49 -3.19 0.81
C GLY A 94 -7.37 -2.25 1.64
N LEU A 95 -8.34 -1.59 1.01
CA LEU A 95 -9.26 -0.64 1.66
C LEU A 95 -10.14 -1.30 2.72
N PHE A 96 -10.72 -2.45 2.39
CA PHE A 96 -11.67 -3.14 3.26
C PHE A 96 -11.07 -4.34 3.99
N GLY A 97 -9.83 -4.71 3.68
CA GLY A 97 -9.16 -5.88 4.28
C GLY A 97 -8.94 -5.79 5.79
N TRP A 98 -9.41 -4.75 6.46
CA TRP A 98 -9.49 -4.66 7.93
C TRP A 98 -10.78 -5.24 8.46
N ASP A 99 -11.88 -4.90 7.79
CA ASP A 99 -13.23 -5.20 8.22
C ASP A 99 -13.78 -6.45 7.54
N VAL A 100 -13.18 -6.87 6.42
CA VAL A 100 -13.53 -8.05 5.64
C VAL A 100 -12.26 -8.85 5.33
N ASP A 101 -12.16 -10.09 5.83
CA ASP A 101 -11.13 -11.01 5.36
C ASP A 101 -11.57 -11.62 4.03
N PHE A 102 -11.14 -11.03 2.91
CA PHE A 102 -11.50 -11.49 1.56
C PHE A 102 -11.12 -12.93 1.22
N ALA A 103 -10.27 -13.58 2.02
CA ALA A 103 -9.97 -15.00 1.86
C ALA A 103 -10.94 -15.91 2.61
N LEU A 104 -11.59 -15.43 3.68
CA LEU A 104 -12.36 -16.27 4.60
C LEU A 104 -13.84 -15.87 4.71
N ASP A 105 -14.11 -14.57 4.68
CA ASP A 105 -15.43 -14.00 4.95
C ASP A 105 -16.28 -13.81 3.69
N ILE A 106 -15.67 -13.88 2.50
CA ILE A 106 -16.37 -13.68 1.24
C ILE A 106 -17.34 -14.83 0.97
N ARG A 107 -18.55 -14.50 0.51
CA ARG A 107 -19.60 -15.45 0.17
C ARG A 107 -20.14 -15.17 -1.23
N GLN A 108 -20.62 -16.22 -1.88
CA GLN A 108 -21.40 -16.03 -3.09
C GLN A 108 -22.60 -15.12 -2.76
N GLY A 109 -22.79 -14.10 -3.58
CA GLY A 109 -23.85 -13.12 -3.36
C GLY A 109 -23.40 -11.79 -2.76
N ASP A 110 -22.20 -11.73 -2.15
CA ASP A 110 -21.59 -10.46 -1.72
C ASP A 110 -21.40 -9.53 -2.93
N ARG A 111 -21.37 -8.21 -2.68
CA ARG A 111 -21.38 -7.23 -3.77
C ARG A 111 -20.32 -6.17 -3.57
N PHE A 112 -19.74 -5.69 -4.66
CA PHE A 112 -18.88 -4.52 -4.65
C PHE A 112 -19.33 -3.52 -5.70
N SER A 113 -19.01 -2.26 -5.46
CA SER A 113 -19.20 -1.17 -6.41
C SER A 113 -18.08 -0.16 -6.21
N ILE A 114 -17.42 0.23 -7.29
CA ILE A 114 -16.31 1.18 -7.22
C ILE A 114 -16.48 2.27 -8.27
N LEU A 115 -16.17 3.50 -7.85
CA LEU A 115 -15.89 4.62 -8.71
C LEU A 115 -14.37 4.81 -8.75
N TYR A 116 -13.80 4.89 -9.94
CA TYR A 116 -12.36 4.98 -10.11
C TYR A 116 -12.01 5.89 -11.28
N GLU A 117 -10.79 6.41 -11.26
CA GLU A 117 -10.24 7.22 -12.34
C GLU A 117 -9.55 6.32 -13.38
N GLU A 118 -9.76 6.60 -14.66
CA GLU A 118 -8.91 6.14 -15.76
C GLU A 118 -8.30 7.33 -16.47
N GLN A 119 -7.10 7.14 -16.99
CA GLN A 119 -6.34 8.18 -17.66
C GLN A 119 -6.18 7.84 -19.13
N PHE A 120 -6.49 8.79 -19.99
CA PHE A 120 -6.48 8.67 -21.43
C PHE A 120 -5.51 9.69 -22.04
N ILE A 121 -4.85 9.28 -23.12
CA ILE A 121 -4.03 10.13 -23.97
C ILE A 121 -4.53 9.93 -25.39
N ASP A 122 -4.89 11.01 -26.08
CA ASP A 122 -5.40 10.99 -27.45
C ASP A 122 -6.56 10.00 -27.64
N GLY A 123 -7.48 9.94 -26.67
CA GLY A 123 -8.63 9.04 -26.68
C GLY A 123 -8.30 7.56 -26.38
N LYS A 124 -7.03 7.18 -26.24
CA LYS A 124 -6.61 5.82 -25.87
C LYS A 124 -6.32 5.74 -24.37
N LYS A 125 -6.77 4.65 -23.74
CA LYS A 125 -6.51 4.40 -22.32
C LYS A 125 -5.00 4.27 -22.11
N TYR A 126 -4.45 5.16 -21.29
CA TYR A 126 -3.04 5.20 -20.94
C TYR A 126 -2.77 4.38 -19.68
N GLN A 127 -3.50 4.66 -18.59
CA GLN A 127 -3.34 3.93 -17.34
C GLN A 127 -4.63 3.91 -16.52
N THR A 128 -4.73 2.90 -15.65
CA THR A 128 -5.76 2.88 -14.62
C THR A 128 -5.29 3.73 -13.45
N GLY A 129 -6.14 4.66 -13.00
CA GLY A 129 -5.87 5.54 -11.87
C GLY A 129 -6.19 4.88 -10.53
N THR A 130 -6.88 5.60 -9.66
CA THR A 130 -7.14 5.21 -8.26
C THR A 130 -8.63 5.12 -7.99
N ILE A 131 -9.01 4.38 -6.96
CA ILE A 131 -10.38 4.35 -6.47
C ILE A 131 -10.75 5.71 -5.85
N LEU A 132 -11.83 6.33 -6.33
CA LEU A 132 -12.38 7.56 -5.76
C LEU A 132 -13.33 7.26 -4.61
N ALA A 133 -14.21 6.29 -4.81
CA ALA A 133 -15.06 5.75 -3.78
C ALA A 133 -15.30 4.26 -4.02
N ALA A 134 -15.44 3.50 -2.95
CA ALA A 134 -15.77 2.09 -3.03
C ALA A 134 -16.80 1.72 -1.98
N GLU A 135 -17.59 0.72 -2.32
CA GLU A 135 -18.54 0.05 -1.44
C GLU A 135 -18.34 -1.46 -1.56
N PHE A 136 -18.34 -2.14 -0.41
CA PHE A 136 -18.36 -3.60 -0.33
C PHE A 136 -19.44 -4.04 0.64
N THR A 137 -20.35 -4.91 0.19
CA THR A 137 -21.36 -5.53 1.04
C THR A 137 -20.98 -6.99 1.26
N ASN A 138 -20.61 -7.32 2.48
CA ASN A 138 -20.29 -8.67 2.93
C ASN A 138 -21.40 -9.16 3.86
N GLN A 139 -22.09 -10.23 3.49
CA GLN A 139 -23.10 -10.88 4.34
C GLN A 139 -24.13 -9.90 4.91
N GLY A 140 -24.62 -8.98 4.07
CA GLY A 140 -25.60 -7.95 4.44
C GLY A 140 -25.03 -6.71 5.14
N LYS A 141 -23.74 -6.68 5.49
CA LYS A 141 -23.07 -5.51 6.07
C LYS A 141 -22.29 -4.74 5.00
N THR A 142 -22.58 -3.44 4.88
CA THR A 142 -21.96 -2.56 3.90
C THR A 142 -20.83 -1.72 4.49
N PHE A 143 -19.68 -1.72 3.82
CA PHE A 143 -18.50 -0.93 4.10
C PHE A 143 -18.28 0.07 2.97
N LYS A 144 -17.93 1.31 3.30
CA LYS A 144 -17.69 2.37 2.31
C LYS A 144 -16.37 3.07 2.57
N ALA A 145 -15.64 3.37 1.51
CA ALA A 145 -14.38 4.09 1.54
C ALA A 145 -14.43 5.25 0.54
N ILE A 146 -14.01 6.43 0.98
CA ILE A 146 -14.05 7.67 0.21
C ILE A 146 -12.65 8.27 0.21
N ARG A 147 -12.09 8.44 -0.99
CA ARG A 147 -10.80 9.10 -1.18
C ARG A 147 -11.01 10.60 -1.07
N PHE A 148 -10.17 11.27 -0.27
CA PHE A 148 -10.22 12.71 -0.11
C PHE A 148 -8.82 13.31 -0.06
N THR A 149 -8.62 14.38 -0.83
CA THR A 149 -7.41 15.21 -0.80
C THR A 149 -7.74 16.52 -0.11
N ASP A 150 -7.14 16.79 1.05
CA ASP A 150 -7.36 18.06 1.74
C ASP A 150 -6.63 19.23 1.06
N LYS A 151 -6.94 20.47 1.47
CA LYS A 151 -6.31 21.70 0.93
C LYS A 151 -4.79 21.75 1.16
N SER A 152 -4.23 20.89 2.00
CA SER A 152 -2.76 20.75 2.17
C SER A 152 -2.14 19.77 1.17
N GLY A 153 -2.93 19.18 0.29
CA GLY A 153 -2.50 18.18 -0.69
C GLY A 153 -2.46 16.76 -0.13
N ARG A 154 -2.85 16.53 1.13
CA ARG A 154 -2.82 15.19 1.72
C ARG A 154 -4.02 14.38 1.27
N THR A 155 -3.74 13.28 0.59
CA THR A 155 -4.75 12.28 0.20
C THR A 155 -4.87 11.17 1.26
N SER A 156 -6.10 10.75 1.59
CA SER A 156 -6.37 9.51 2.33
C SER A 156 -7.76 8.94 2.05
N TYR A 157 -8.04 7.76 2.61
CA TYR A 157 -9.37 7.15 2.59
C TYR A 157 -10.06 7.25 3.94
N TYR A 158 -11.34 7.60 3.91
CA TYR A 158 -12.19 7.76 5.07
C TYR A 158 -13.52 7.03 4.87
N THR A 159 -14.15 6.61 5.97
CA THR A 159 -15.57 6.24 5.99
C THR A 159 -16.43 7.46 5.64
N PRO A 160 -17.70 7.28 5.25
CA PRO A 160 -18.63 8.40 5.04
C PRO A 160 -18.78 9.35 6.23
N LYS A 161 -18.48 8.88 7.45
CA LYS A 161 -18.51 9.67 8.68
C LYS A 161 -17.20 10.42 8.97
N GLY A 162 -16.20 10.31 8.09
CA GLY A 162 -14.90 10.97 8.23
C GLY A 162 -13.89 10.24 9.11
N PHE A 163 -14.18 9.01 9.56
CA PHE A 163 -13.17 8.18 10.24
C PHE A 163 -12.18 7.62 9.24
N SER A 164 -10.89 7.66 9.55
CA SER A 164 -9.87 7.17 8.62
C SER A 164 -9.89 5.65 8.48
N MET A 165 -9.80 5.16 7.24
CA MET A 165 -9.77 3.72 6.89
C MET A 165 -8.39 3.07 7.11
N ARG A 166 -7.45 3.75 7.77
CA ARG A 166 -6.07 3.29 7.94
C ARG A 166 -5.94 2.43 9.23
N LYS A 167 -5.47 1.18 9.10
CA LYS A 167 -5.45 0.13 10.14
C LYS A 167 -4.56 0.38 11.38
N THR A 168 -5.01 -0.12 12.53
CA THR A 168 -4.33 -0.16 13.85
C THR A 168 -3.54 -1.48 14.03
N PHE A 169 -2.50 -1.52 14.87
CA PHE A 169 -1.66 -2.71 15.10
C PHE A 169 -2.27 -3.77 16.03
N LEU A 170 -1.98 -5.06 15.84
CA LEU A 170 -2.22 -6.09 16.87
C LEU A 170 -1.36 -5.79 18.11
N ARG A 171 -1.96 -5.92 19.30
CA ARG A 171 -1.22 -5.78 20.56
C ARG A 171 -0.43 -7.04 20.94
N SER A 172 -0.94 -8.21 20.57
CA SER A 172 -0.21 -9.48 20.73
C SER A 172 0.04 -10.14 19.37
N PRO A 173 1.31 -10.41 19.02
CA PRO A 173 1.67 -11.09 17.77
C PRO A 173 1.82 -12.61 17.89
N VAL A 174 1.42 -13.22 19.00
CA VAL A 174 1.62 -14.65 19.28
C VAL A 174 0.50 -15.14 20.19
N ASP A 175 0.17 -16.42 20.08
CA ASP A 175 -0.66 -17.09 21.08
C ASP A 175 0.21 -17.50 22.28
N PHE A 176 -0.11 -17.02 23.48
CA PHE A 176 0.78 -17.10 24.63
C PHE A 176 0.06 -17.52 25.90
N ARG A 177 0.77 -18.27 26.76
CA ARG A 177 0.22 -18.71 28.05
C ARG A 177 0.17 -17.58 29.08
N ARG A 178 1.21 -16.74 29.09
CA ARG A 178 1.33 -15.55 29.96
C ARG A 178 2.39 -14.58 29.44
N ILE A 179 2.28 -13.31 29.82
CA ILE A 179 3.38 -12.36 29.69
C ILE A 179 4.41 -12.70 30.77
N SER A 180 5.59 -13.16 30.38
CA SER A 180 6.67 -13.54 31.31
C SER A 180 7.49 -12.36 31.78
N SER A 181 7.57 -11.29 30.97
CA SER A 181 8.22 -10.04 31.35
C SER A 181 7.62 -8.85 30.59
N ARG A 182 7.31 -7.77 31.33
CA ARG A 182 6.81 -6.52 30.74
C ARG A 182 7.96 -5.60 30.31
N PHE A 183 7.64 -4.57 29.53
CA PHE A 183 8.54 -3.48 29.20
C PHE A 183 8.86 -2.65 30.45
N GLY A 184 10.12 -2.21 30.63
CA GLY A 184 10.52 -1.37 31.76
C GLY A 184 11.79 -1.83 32.49
N LYS A 185 12.20 -1.10 33.54
CA LYS A 185 13.39 -1.45 34.35
C LYS A 185 13.11 -2.73 35.14
N ARG A 186 13.98 -3.73 35.01
CA ARG A 186 13.92 -4.97 35.79
C ARG A 186 15.29 -5.50 36.15
N LYS A 187 15.37 -6.29 37.21
CA LYS A 187 16.61 -7.00 37.58
C LYS A 187 16.91 -8.06 36.52
N HIS A 188 18.14 -8.04 36.00
CA HIS A 188 18.56 -8.92 34.92
C HIS A 188 18.85 -10.33 35.46
N PRO A 189 18.17 -11.40 35.00
CA PRO A 189 18.20 -12.72 35.66
C PRO A 189 19.57 -13.40 35.65
N ILE A 190 20.47 -13.00 34.74
CA ILE A 190 21.82 -13.57 34.62
C ILE A 190 22.91 -12.63 35.14
N LEU A 191 22.65 -11.32 35.21
CA LEU A 191 23.69 -10.31 35.49
C LEU A 191 23.48 -9.59 36.84
N ASN A 192 22.38 -9.89 37.54
CA ASN A 192 21.96 -9.29 38.81
C ASN A 192 21.91 -7.75 38.88
N ARG A 193 21.96 -7.04 37.75
CA ARG A 193 21.85 -5.57 37.64
C ARG A 193 20.48 -5.13 37.11
N MET A 194 20.03 -3.93 37.48
CA MET A 194 18.83 -3.32 36.90
C MET A 194 19.08 -2.93 35.44
N ARG A 195 18.27 -3.47 34.51
CA ARG A 195 18.36 -3.19 33.08
C ARG A 195 16.99 -2.89 32.50
N LEU A 196 16.94 -1.95 31.56
CA LEU A 196 15.74 -1.67 30.79
C LEU A 196 15.43 -2.83 29.83
N HIS A 197 14.27 -3.43 30.02
CA HIS A 197 13.68 -4.36 29.08
C HIS A 197 12.95 -3.58 27.98
N LYS A 198 13.46 -3.67 26.75
CA LYS A 198 13.05 -2.83 25.60
C LYS A 198 11.87 -3.40 24.79
N GLY A 199 11.25 -4.45 25.31
CA GLY A 199 10.13 -5.16 24.70
C GLY A 199 9.27 -5.85 25.75
N VAL A 200 8.41 -6.76 25.29
CA VAL A 200 7.56 -7.61 26.11
C VAL A 200 7.89 -9.06 25.76
N ASP A 201 8.02 -9.90 26.78
CA ASP A 201 8.28 -11.32 26.63
C ASP A 201 6.96 -12.08 26.80
N TYR A 202 6.57 -12.79 25.75
CA TYR A 202 5.39 -13.66 25.72
C TYR A 202 5.83 -15.11 25.83
N ALA A 203 5.55 -15.76 26.97
CA ALA A 203 5.86 -17.17 27.14
C ALA A 203 4.90 -18.04 26.34
N ALA A 204 5.44 -18.83 25.42
CA ALA A 204 4.71 -19.68 24.50
C ALA A 204 5.52 -20.95 24.21
N ARG A 205 4.86 -22.02 23.78
CA ARG A 205 5.53 -23.28 23.47
C ARG A 205 6.51 -23.08 22.30
N ARG A 206 7.62 -23.83 22.29
CA ARG A 206 8.53 -23.83 21.14
C ARG A 206 7.74 -24.26 19.90
N GLY A 207 7.92 -23.56 18.78
CA GLY A 207 7.19 -23.82 17.55
C GLY A 207 5.87 -23.05 17.41
N THR A 208 5.37 -22.38 18.46
CA THR A 208 4.15 -21.55 18.33
C THR A 208 4.32 -20.50 17.22
N PRO A 209 3.35 -20.34 16.30
CA PRO A 209 3.42 -19.34 15.25
C PRO A 209 3.54 -17.91 15.78
N ILE A 210 4.44 -17.12 15.18
CA ILE A 210 4.60 -15.69 15.42
C ILE A 210 4.04 -14.96 14.21
N GLN A 211 3.13 -14.01 14.44
CA GLN A 211 2.41 -13.25 13.44
C GLN A 211 2.92 -11.81 13.34
N SER A 212 2.83 -11.19 12.17
CA SER A 212 3.09 -9.76 12.00
C SER A 212 1.99 -8.94 12.68
N SER A 213 2.32 -7.99 13.54
CA SER A 213 1.34 -7.14 14.22
C SER A 213 0.74 -6.04 13.33
N GLY A 214 1.16 -5.93 12.07
CA GLY A 214 0.60 -4.99 11.10
C GLY A 214 0.98 -5.36 9.68
N ASP A 215 0.29 -4.76 8.70
CA ASP A 215 0.73 -4.80 7.31
C ASP A 215 2.10 -4.12 7.20
N GLY A 216 3.02 -4.68 6.43
CA GLY A 216 4.37 -4.12 6.36
C GLY A 216 5.32 -4.88 5.45
N LYS A 217 6.57 -4.44 5.46
CA LYS A 217 7.67 -5.03 4.68
C LYS A 217 8.72 -5.56 5.63
N VAL A 218 9.17 -6.79 5.41
CA VAL A 218 10.28 -7.38 6.18
C VAL A 218 11.56 -6.63 5.83
N ILE A 219 12.14 -5.92 6.79
CA ILE A 219 13.38 -5.14 6.62
C ILE A 219 14.61 -5.82 7.21
N PHE A 220 14.41 -6.82 8.06
CA PHE A 220 15.49 -7.66 8.56
C PHE A 220 14.99 -9.08 8.79
N ARG A 221 15.82 -10.06 8.43
CA ARG A 221 15.68 -11.46 8.80
C ARG A 221 17.07 -12.04 9.00
N GLY A 222 17.39 -12.53 10.18
CA GLY A 222 18.70 -13.11 10.46
C GLY A 222 18.97 -13.32 11.94
N ARG A 223 20.24 -13.57 12.32
CA ARG A 223 20.66 -13.59 13.72
C ARG A 223 21.14 -12.21 14.17
N LYS A 224 20.83 -11.80 15.40
CA LYS A 224 21.21 -10.49 15.95
C LYS A 224 21.64 -10.58 17.41
N GLY A 225 22.87 -11.06 17.64
CA GLY A 225 23.48 -11.16 18.97
C GLY A 225 22.56 -11.81 20.01
N GLY A 226 22.35 -11.13 21.13
CA GLY A 226 21.51 -11.61 22.23
C GLY A 226 20.05 -11.88 21.87
N TYR A 227 19.50 -11.27 20.81
CA TYR A 227 18.13 -11.54 20.35
C TYR A 227 17.97 -12.89 19.63
N GLY A 228 19.08 -13.57 19.27
CA GLY A 228 19.00 -14.81 18.51
C GLY A 228 18.50 -14.58 17.10
N ARG A 229 17.61 -15.45 16.60
CA ARG A 229 16.96 -15.30 15.29
C ARG A 229 15.84 -14.26 15.39
N VAL A 230 15.84 -13.33 14.44
CA VAL A 230 15.00 -12.13 14.46
C VAL A 230 14.37 -11.88 13.10
N VAL A 231 13.11 -11.44 13.12
CA VAL A 231 12.47 -10.71 12.01
C VAL A 231 12.17 -9.29 12.47
N ILE A 232 12.41 -8.30 11.61
CA ILE A 232 11.93 -6.92 11.81
C ILE A 232 11.02 -6.55 10.64
N VAL A 233 9.81 -6.11 10.96
CA VAL A 233 8.82 -5.64 9.98
C VAL A 233 8.67 -4.14 10.11
N GLN A 234 8.81 -3.43 8.99
CA GLN A 234 8.53 -2.01 8.84
C GLN A 234 7.08 -1.84 8.42
N HIS A 235 6.33 -1.02 9.14
CA HIS A 235 4.91 -0.75 8.88
C HIS A 235 4.71 0.73 8.52
N GLY A 236 4.51 0.99 7.23
CA GLY A 236 4.60 2.36 6.71
C GLY A 236 5.96 2.99 7.01
N SER A 237 6.01 4.30 7.27
CA SER A 237 7.26 5.02 7.53
C SER A 237 7.69 5.07 9.00
N ARG A 238 6.75 4.97 9.94
CA ARG A 238 6.96 5.38 11.35
C ARG A 238 7.19 4.24 12.33
N TYR A 239 6.64 3.07 12.02
CA TYR A 239 6.48 1.99 12.98
C TYR A 239 7.32 0.79 12.57
N GLN A 240 8.01 0.22 13.55
CA GLN A 240 8.74 -1.03 13.38
C GLN A 240 8.36 -2.00 14.49
N THR A 241 8.26 -3.26 14.13
CA THR A 241 8.08 -4.34 15.10
C THR A 241 9.20 -5.34 14.96
N LEU A 242 9.72 -5.78 16.10
CA LEU A 242 10.81 -6.76 16.17
C LEU A 242 10.31 -8.01 16.88
N TYR A 243 10.63 -9.16 16.29
CA TYR A 243 10.26 -10.48 16.77
C TYR A 243 11.54 -11.30 16.96
N ALA A 244 11.87 -11.65 18.20
CA ALA A 244 13.15 -12.27 18.56
C ALA A 244 13.00 -13.66 19.19
N HIS A 245 14.16 -14.29 19.45
CA HIS A 245 14.31 -15.62 20.02
C HIS A 245 13.68 -16.74 19.19
N MET A 246 13.45 -16.51 17.89
CA MET A 246 12.71 -17.43 17.03
C MET A 246 13.43 -18.78 16.90
N ASN A 247 12.68 -19.89 16.84
CA ASN A 247 13.22 -21.21 16.53
C ASN A 247 13.55 -21.33 15.04
N GLY A 248 12.69 -20.76 14.18
CA GLY A 248 12.85 -20.76 12.74
C GLY A 248 11.98 -19.69 12.07
N PHE A 249 12.26 -19.43 10.80
CA PHE A 249 11.48 -18.52 9.96
C PHE A 249 10.46 -19.32 9.15
N LYS A 250 9.29 -18.75 8.89
CA LYS A 250 8.33 -19.37 7.96
C LYS A 250 8.91 -19.34 6.54
N ARG A 251 8.69 -20.40 5.76
CA ARG A 251 9.11 -20.46 4.35
C ARG A 251 8.57 -19.26 3.56
N GLY A 252 9.42 -18.66 2.72
CA GLY A 252 9.07 -17.50 1.90
C GLY A 252 9.19 -16.14 2.61
N ILE A 253 9.43 -16.12 3.92
CA ILE A 253 9.77 -14.88 4.64
C ILE A 253 11.23 -14.55 4.37
N ARG A 254 11.45 -13.44 3.67
CA ARG A 254 12.77 -12.90 3.30
C ARG A 254 12.76 -11.37 3.36
N VAL A 255 13.94 -10.77 3.49
CA VAL A 255 14.07 -9.30 3.41
C VAL A 255 13.45 -8.83 2.09
N GLY A 256 12.67 -7.75 2.16
CA GLY A 256 11.92 -7.20 1.03
C GLY A 256 10.51 -7.75 0.85
N LYS A 257 10.14 -8.88 1.47
CA LYS A 257 8.80 -9.47 1.35
C LYS A 257 7.77 -8.62 2.09
N HIS A 258 6.67 -8.30 1.41
CA HIS A 258 5.48 -7.75 2.05
C HIS A 258 4.77 -8.82 2.88
N VAL A 259 4.36 -8.45 4.08
CA VAL A 259 3.61 -9.27 5.03
C VAL A 259 2.34 -8.56 5.44
N LYS A 260 1.24 -9.30 5.53
CA LYS A 260 -0.02 -8.80 6.07
C LYS A 260 0.00 -8.89 7.59
N GLN A 261 -0.79 -8.07 8.28
CA GLN A 261 -1.10 -8.28 9.68
C GLN A 261 -1.64 -9.69 9.90
N GLY A 262 -1.29 -10.35 11.01
CA GLY A 262 -1.70 -11.72 11.31
C GLY A 262 -0.90 -12.79 10.54
N GLN A 263 -0.16 -12.41 9.48
CA GLN A 263 0.62 -13.36 8.71
C GLN A 263 1.74 -13.96 9.57
N THR A 264 1.83 -15.30 9.59
CA THR A 264 2.91 -16.00 10.28
C THR A 264 4.26 -15.71 9.63
N ILE A 265 5.17 -15.12 10.39
CA ILE A 265 6.52 -14.75 9.95
C ILE A 265 7.60 -15.72 10.46
N GLY A 266 7.27 -16.57 11.44
CA GLY A 266 8.10 -17.67 11.91
C GLY A 266 7.57 -18.24 13.21
N PHE A 267 8.44 -18.81 14.03
CA PHE A 267 8.01 -19.65 15.15
C PHE A 267 8.80 -19.36 16.42
N VAL A 268 8.11 -19.40 17.56
CA VAL A 268 8.67 -19.22 18.91
C VAL A 268 9.80 -20.21 19.16
N GLY A 269 10.85 -19.74 19.80
CA GLY A 269 11.97 -20.56 20.23
C GLY A 269 12.65 -19.99 21.45
N SER A 270 13.92 -20.36 21.59
CA SER A 270 14.81 -19.94 22.66
C SER A 270 16.20 -19.60 22.11
N SER A 271 16.27 -19.12 20.86
CA SER A 271 17.56 -18.80 20.25
C SER A 271 18.16 -17.50 20.81
N GLY A 272 19.49 -17.39 20.82
CA GLY A 272 20.17 -16.25 21.45
C GLY A 272 20.19 -16.39 22.97
N ARG A 273 20.03 -15.28 23.69
CA ARG A 273 20.10 -15.27 25.16
C ARG A 273 18.69 -15.34 25.75
N ALA A 274 18.15 -16.55 25.81
CA ALA A 274 16.82 -16.86 26.32
C ALA A 274 16.91 -18.01 27.34
N THR A 275 16.21 -17.92 28.47
CA THR A 275 16.18 -18.96 29.51
C THR A 275 15.18 -20.08 29.23
N GLY A 276 14.27 -19.87 28.28
CA GLY A 276 13.27 -20.85 27.85
C GLY A 276 12.47 -20.33 26.65
N PRO A 277 11.57 -21.14 26.07
CA PRO A 277 10.77 -20.75 24.91
C PRO A 277 9.88 -19.52 25.19
N HIS A 278 10.08 -18.44 24.43
CA HIS A 278 9.26 -17.24 24.46
C HIS A 278 9.48 -16.39 23.20
N LEU A 279 8.54 -15.49 22.92
CA LEU A 279 8.75 -14.40 21.97
C LEU A 279 9.16 -13.14 22.73
N HIS A 280 10.29 -12.55 22.35
CA HIS A 280 10.58 -11.16 22.70
C HIS A 280 10.08 -10.24 21.60
N TYR A 281 9.12 -9.38 21.94
CA TYR A 281 8.45 -8.46 21.03
C TYR A 281 8.77 -7.01 21.36
N GLU A 282 9.25 -6.25 20.39
CA GLU A 282 9.44 -4.81 20.54
C GLU A 282 8.55 -4.04 19.57
N PHE A 283 8.03 -2.91 20.04
CA PHE A 283 7.34 -1.92 19.24
C PHE A 283 8.15 -0.62 19.25
N ARG A 284 8.47 -0.09 18.08
CA ARG A 284 9.25 1.13 17.93
C ARG A 284 8.46 2.17 17.16
N VAL A 285 8.50 3.40 17.65
CA VAL A 285 7.92 4.59 16.99
C VAL A 285 9.05 5.56 16.75
N ASN A 286 9.33 5.92 15.49
CA ASN A 286 10.47 6.76 15.12
C ASN A 286 11.81 6.24 15.69
N GLY A 287 12.05 4.93 15.60
CA GLY A 287 13.28 4.30 16.13
C GLY A 287 13.34 4.15 17.66
N SER A 288 12.50 4.85 18.42
CA SER A 288 12.45 4.76 19.89
C SER A 288 11.56 3.61 20.35
N HIS A 289 12.06 2.80 21.30
CA HIS A 289 11.29 1.71 21.89
C HIS A 289 10.13 2.25 22.74
N ARG A 290 8.93 1.70 22.54
CA ARG A 290 7.73 2.04 23.31
C ARG A 290 7.16 0.76 23.91
N ASN A 291 6.51 0.89 25.06
CA ASN A 291 5.82 -0.24 25.69
C ASN A 291 4.69 -0.72 24.77
N PRO A 292 4.78 -1.93 24.17
CA PRO A 292 3.77 -2.41 23.25
C PRO A 292 2.38 -2.59 23.89
N LEU A 293 2.32 -2.78 25.21
CA LEU A 293 1.06 -2.97 25.94
C LEU A 293 0.29 -1.66 26.16
N THR A 294 0.98 -0.51 26.17
CA THR A 294 0.38 0.78 26.54
C THR A 294 0.60 1.89 25.51
N VAL A 295 1.44 1.65 24.49
CA VAL A 295 1.67 2.62 23.42
C VAL A 295 0.33 2.93 22.73
N LYS A 296 0.03 4.22 22.61
CA LYS A 296 -1.10 4.67 21.81
C LYS A 296 -0.82 4.30 20.35
N LEU A 297 -1.51 3.28 19.86
CA LEU A 297 -1.48 2.90 18.46
C LEU A 297 -2.22 3.96 17.65
N PRO A 298 -1.83 4.22 16.39
CA PRO A 298 -2.61 5.09 15.54
C PRO A 298 -4.02 4.52 15.39
N ASN A 299 -5.01 5.21 15.96
CA ASN A 299 -6.20 5.54 15.17
C ASN A 299 -5.68 6.53 14.14
N ALA A 300 -5.80 6.28 12.84
CA ALA A 300 -5.60 7.41 11.96
C ALA A 300 -6.68 8.44 12.33
N ALA A 301 -6.22 9.64 12.72
CA ALA A 301 -7.11 10.68 13.20
C ALA A 301 -8.26 10.86 12.18
N PRO A 302 -9.50 11.06 12.64
CA PRO A 302 -10.58 11.39 11.73
C PRO A 302 -10.20 12.64 10.95
N ILE A 303 -10.97 12.92 9.91
CA ILE A 303 -10.76 14.15 9.16
C ILE A 303 -10.70 15.36 10.11
N LYS A 304 -9.72 16.23 9.87
CA LYS A 304 -9.56 17.44 10.67
C LYS A 304 -10.83 18.27 10.57
N THR A 305 -11.24 18.88 11.68
CA THR A 305 -12.45 19.70 11.74
C THR A 305 -12.50 20.77 10.64
N ALA A 306 -11.35 21.40 10.34
CA ALA A 306 -11.21 22.41 9.29
C ALA A 306 -11.52 21.93 7.85
N TYR A 307 -11.56 20.61 7.60
CA TYR A 307 -11.86 20.03 6.29
C TYR A 307 -13.12 19.18 6.31
N LYS A 308 -13.85 19.17 7.43
CA LYS A 308 -14.99 18.28 7.61
C LYS A 308 -16.10 18.60 6.61
N ASP A 309 -16.45 19.87 6.44
CA ASP A 309 -17.54 20.28 5.55
C ASP A 309 -17.19 20.02 4.07
N ASP A 310 -15.98 20.40 3.65
CA ASP A 310 -15.44 20.11 2.32
C ASP A 310 -15.51 18.60 2.01
N PHE A 311 -15.16 17.77 3.00
CA PHE A 311 -15.24 16.32 2.87
C PHE A 311 -16.66 15.79 2.83
N MET A 312 -17.56 16.27 3.67
CA MET A 312 -18.94 15.81 3.67
C MET A 312 -19.60 16.08 2.31
N ALA A 313 -19.42 17.28 1.75
CA ALA A 313 -19.90 17.60 0.41
C ALA A 313 -19.24 16.73 -0.68
N HIS A 314 -17.94 16.48 -0.58
CA HIS A 314 -17.23 15.61 -1.51
C HIS A 314 -17.70 14.14 -1.42
N ALA A 315 -17.89 13.66 -0.20
CA ALA A 315 -18.37 12.32 0.11
C ALA A 315 -19.78 12.10 -0.43
N GLU A 316 -20.68 13.05 -0.19
CA GLU A 316 -22.06 13.01 -0.70
C GLU A 316 -22.09 12.92 -2.22
N ARG A 317 -21.31 13.77 -2.92
CA ARG A 317 -21.21 13.73 -4.37
C ARG A 317 -20.74 12.37 -4.89
N LEU A 318 -19.67 11.80 -4.31
CA LEU A 318 -19.14 10.51 -4.74
C LEU A 318 -20.10 9.35 -4.42
N LEU A 319 -20.77 9.39 -3.26
CA LEU A 319 -21.74 8.37 -2.90
C LEU A 319 -22.98 8.42 -3.79
N SER A 320 -23.48 9.63 -4.11
CA SER A 320 -24.59 9.83 -5.04
C SER A 320 -24.28 9.28 -6.44
N GLN A 321 -23.07 9.54 -6.96
CA GLN A 321 -22.60 8.93 -8.21
C GLN A 321 -22.61 7.40 -8.10
N LEU A 322 -22.09 6.86 -7.00
CA LEU A 322 -21.99 5.41 -6.79
C LEU A 322 -23.38 4.77 -6.74
N ASP A 323 -24.34 5.41 -6.06
CA ASP A 323 -25.72 4.93 -5.94
C ASP A 323 -26.52 5.09 -7.24
N THR A 324 -26.24 6.10 -8.06
CA THR A 324 -26.92 6.32 -9.36
C THR A 324 -26.56 5.24 -10.38
N HIS A 325 -25.32 4.72 -10.33
CA HIS A 325 -24.86 3.71 -11.28
C HIS A 325 -25.19 2.26 -10.87
N LYS A 326 -25.59 2.01 -9.60
CA LYS A 326 -25.94 0.66 -9.12
C LYS A 326 -27.15 0.03 -9.83
N PRO A 327 -28.30 0.70 -10.01
CA PRO A 327 -29.48 0.09 -10.63
C PRO A 327 -29.26 -0.22 -12.12
N THR A 328 -28.54 0.66 -12.82
CA THR A 328 -28.37 0.60 -14.27
C THR A 328 -27.52 -0.60 -14.72
N GLN A 329 -26.59 -1.09 -13.90
CA GLN A 329 -25.76 -2.26 -14.23
C GLN A 329 -26.42 -3.60 -13.83
N ILE A 330 -27.36 -3.61 -12.89
CA ILE A 330 -28.11 -4.82 -12.52
C ILE A 330 -29.04 -5.23 -13.67
N ALA A 331 -29.73 -4.26 -14.27
CA ALA A 331 -30.63 -4.49 -15.40
C ALA A 331 -29.91 -4.86 -16.72
N LEU A 332 -28.59 -4.66 -16.82
CA LEU A 332 -27.79 -5.02 -18.00
C LEU A 332 -27.13 -6.41 -17.88
N ASN A 333 -27.14 -6.99 -16.68
CA ASN A 333 -26.49 -8.28 -16.36
C ASN A 333 -27.51 -9.39 -16.00
N GLU A 334 -28.80 -9.11 -16.11
CA GLU A 334 -29.91 -10.10 -16.12
C GLU A 334 -30.24 -10.49 -17.56
#